data_AF-A0A7C3Q4F0-F1
#
_entry.id   AF-A0A7C3Q4F0-F1
#
_cell.length_a   1.000
_cell.length_b   1.000
_cell.length_c   1.000
_cell.angle_alpha   90.00
_cell.angle_beta   90.00
_cell.angle_gamma   90.00
#
_symmetry.space_group_name_H-M   'P 1'
#
loop_
_entity.id
_entity.type
_entity.pdbx_description
1 polymer ?
#
loop_
_entity_poly.entity_id
_entity_poly.type
_entity_poly.pdbx_seq_one_letter_code
_entity_poly.pdbx_strand_id
1 'polypeptide(L)'
;MRLRDTQGTALLACLFALLLLTLLGSLALSNAQIEMRSAFYQQQEVTALSLAEAGIHLMLYWLGHPESAPIPAQNLLMPRFSQDEGFPSFVNEKGVSQFSGGPLAPDFQLSISRNQGPWDASWTSLWYTLVPSGETLSLKLYAPIVPGAIGTLESTAKTAADVQKTVTVQLIQKGTGLLPMKGSWHERYE
;
A
#
# COMPACT_ATOMS: atom_id res chain seq x y z
N MET A 1 -51.37 50.37 -24.02
CA MET A 1 -51.57 49.05 -23.39
C MET A 1 -50.47 48.04 -23.77
N ARG A 2 -49.99 47.99 -25.03
CA ARG A 2 -48.91 47.09 -25.49
C ARG A 2 -47.54 47.16 -24.76
N LEU A 3 -47.17 48.31 -24.19
CA LEU A 3 -45.90 48.48 -23.45
C LEU A 3 -45.85 47.70 -22.12
N ARG A 4 -47.02 47.44 -21.49
CA ARG A 4 -47.11 46.64 -20.26
C ARG A 4 -46.89 45.15 -20.53
N ASP A 5 -47.39 44.64 -21.66
CA ASP A 5 -47.23 43.23 -22.03
C ASP A 5 -45.75 42.89 -22.32
N THR A 6 -45.04 43.77 -23.02
CA THR A 6 -43.60 43.60 -23.31
C THR A 6 -42.72 43.64 -22.06
N GLN A 7 -43.08 44.45 -21.06
CA GLN A 7 -42.37 44.51 -19.79
C GLN A 7 -42.61 43.25 -18.94
N GLY A 8 -43.84 42.72 -18.93
CA GLY A 8 -44.17 41.47 -18.25
C GLY A 8 -43.44 40.26 -18.84
N THR A 9 -43.37 40.17 -20.18
CA THR A 9 -42.63 39.10 -20.85
C THR A 9 -41.12 39.18 -20.61
N ALA A 10 -40.56 40.40 -20.55
CA ALA A 10 -39.13 40.59 -20.27
C ALA A 10 -38.78 40.18 -18.83
N LEU A 11 -39.63 40.54 -17.86
CA LEU A 11 -39.44 40.16 -16.45
C LEU A 11 -39.53 38.64 -16.28
N LEU A 12 -40.51 38.00 -16.93
CA LEU A 12 -40.64 36.55 -16.93
C LEU A 12 -39.41 35.88 -17.55
N ALA A 13 -38.91 36.38 -18.69
CA ALA A 13 -37.71 35.86 -19.34
C ALA A 13 -36.47 35.99 -18.43
N CYS A 14 -36.29 37.14 -17.75
CA CYS A 14 -35.24 37.32 -16.77
C CYS A 14 -35.35 36.34 -15.60
N LEU A 15 -36.57 36.11 -15.09
CA LEU A 15 -36.80 35.16 -14.01
C LEU A 15 -36.48 33.72 -14.42
N PHE A 16 -36.87 33.32 -15.64
CA PHE A 16 -36.47 32.02 -16.20
C PHE A 16 -34.96 31.92 -16.38
N ALA A 17 -34.30 32.98 -16.87
CA ALA A 17 -32.85 32.99 -17.02
C ALA A 17 -32.14 32.85 -15.66
N LEU A 18 -32.61 33.55 -14.63
CA LEU A 18 -32.10 33.41 -13.26
C LEU A 18 -32.33 32.00 -12.72
N LEU A 19 -33.52 31.44 -12.91
CA LEU A 19 -33.84 30.08 -12.47
C LEU A 19 -32.94 29.04 -13.17
N LEU A 20 -32.78 29.14 -14.49
CA LEU A 20 -31.87 28.26 -15.24
C LEU A 20 -30.42 28.41 -14.76
N LEU A 21 -29.97 29.64 -14.51
CA LEU A 21 -28.63 29.90 -13.98
C LEU A 21 -28.42 29.28 -12.60
N THR A 22 -29.43 29.35 -11.71
CA THR A 22 -29.35 28.70 -10.39
C THR A 22 -29.32 27.17 -10.50
N LEU A 23 -30.09 26.57 -11.41
CA LEU A 23 -30.07 25.13 -11.64
C LEU A 23 -28.71 24.67 -12.20
N LEU A 24 -28.17 25.40 -13.18
CA LEU A 24 -26.83 25.16 -13.74
C LEU A 24 -25.75 25.29 -12.67
N GLY A 25 -25.81 26.34 -11.84
CA GLY A 25 -24.90 26.54 -10.72
C GLY A 25 -24.96 25.41 -9.69
N SER A 26 -26.17 24.93 -9.36
CA SER A 26 -26.34 23.82 -8.43
C SER A 26 -25.80 22.50 -8.98
N LEU A 27 -26.00 22.22 -10.27
CA LEU A 27 -25.45 21.03 -10.94
C LEU A 27 -23.92 21.08 -11.01
N ALA A 28 -23.35 22.23 -11.34
CA ALA A 28 -21.90 22.44 -11.36
C ALA A 28 -21.29 22.21 -9.98
N LEU A 29 -21.90 22.74 -8.91
CA LEU A 29 -21.44 22.54 -7.55
C LEU A 29 -21.55 21.06 -7.12
N SER A 30 -22.65 20.39 -7.48
CA SER A 30 -22.83 18.97 -7.20
C SER A 30 -21.76 18.11 -7.87
N ASN A 31 -21.44 18.40 -9.14
CA ASN A 31 -20.39 17.66 -9.86
C ASN A 31 -19.00 17.92 -9.24
N ALA A 32 -18.70 19.16 -8.87
CA ALA A 32 -17.45 19.51 -8.21
C ALA A 32 -17.28 18.76 -6.87
N GLN A 33 -18.37 18.58 -6.11
CA GLN A 33 -18.32 17.82 -4.86
C GLN A 33 -18.03 16.33 -5.10
N ILE A 34 -18.61 15.73 -6.15
CA ILE A 34 -18.33 14.33 -6.52
C ILE A 34 -16.87 14.18 -6.93
N GLU A 35 -16.39 15.07 -7.79
CA GLU A 35 -15.01 15.04 -8.30
C GLU A 35 -14.00 15.19 -7.15
N MET A 36 -14.24 16.14 -6.24
CA MET A 36 -13.39 16.35 -5.06
C MET A 36 -13.32 15.09 -4.18
N ARG A 37 -14.45 14.41 -3.96
CA ARG A 37 -14.47 13.15 -3.21
C ARG A 37 -13.70 12.06 -3.93
N SER A 38 -13.89 11.90 -5.24
CA SER A 38 -13.16 10.89 -6.02
C SER A 38 -11.66 11.14 -6.03
N ALA A 39 -11.23 12.40 -6.18
CA ALA A 39 -9.82 12.77 -6.13
C ALA A 39 -9.20 12.47 -4.77
N PHE A 40 -9.94 12.76 -3.68
CA PHE A 40 -9.51 12.40 -2.33
C PHE A 40 -9.33 10.88 -2.17
N TYR A 41 -10.30 10.08 -2.59
CA TYR A 41 -10.18 8.62 -2.51
C TYR A 41 -9.00 8.08 -3.34
N GLN A 42 -8.82 8.56 -4.57
CA GLN A 42 -7.68 8.19 -5.42
C GLN A 42 -6.34 8.54 -4.77
N GLN A 43 -6.24 9.71 -4.14
CA GLN A 43 -5.04 10.10 -3.40
C GLN A 43 -4.75 9.13 -2.24
N GLN A 44 -5.78 8.70 -1.51
CA GLN A 44 -5.63 7.72 -0.42
C GLN A 44 -5.24 6.34 -0.95
N GLU A 45 -5.75 5.92 -2.10
CA GLU A 45 -5.34 4.66 -2.75
C GLU A 45 -3.85 4.67 -3.13
N VAL A 46 -3.38 5.74 -3.78
CA VAL A 46 -1.96 5.89 -4.14
C VAL A 46 -1.09 5.91 -2.88
N THR A 47 -1.55 6.59 -1.84
CA THR A 47 -0.87 6.62 -0.54
C THR A 47 -0.74 5.22 0.05
N ALA A 48 -1.86 4.49 0.16
CA ALA A 48 -1.88 3.13 0.69
C ALA A 48 -0.97 2.20 -0.14
N LEU A 49 -1.04 2.27 -1.47
CA LEU A 49 -0.20 1.48 -2.35
C LEU A 49 1.29 1.78 -2.12
N SER A 50 1.68 3.05 -2.20
CA SER A 50 3.09 3.45 -2.00
C SER A 50 3.65 3.03 -0.64
N LEU A 51 2.82 3.06 0.40
CA LEU A 51 3.20 2.60 1.74
C LEU A 51 3.35 1.08 1.80
N ALA A 52 2.47 0.32 1.13
CA ALA A 52 2.59 -1.11 1.02
C ALA A 52 3.87 -1.50 0.24
N GLU A 53 4.17 -0.83 -0.88
CA GLU A 53 5.41 -1.04 -1.64
C GLU A 53 6.65 -0.72 -0.81
N ALA A 54 6.65 0.39 -0.06
CA ALA A 54 7.74 0.74 0.83
C ALA A 54 7.96 -0.34 1.91
N GLY A 55 6.90 -0.98 2.39
CA GLY A 55 6.97 -2.14 3.27
C GLY A 55 7.68 -3.35 2.66
N ILE A 56 7.45 -3.63 1.37
CA ILE A 56 8.18 -4.68 0.65
C ILE A 56 9.67 -4.34 0.56
N HIS A 57 10.00 -3.08 0.22
CA HIS A 57 11.39 -2.63 0.14
C HIS A 57 12.12 -2.70 1.47
N LEU A 58 11.44 -2.37 2.57
CA LEU A 58 11.98 -2.50 3.92
C LEU A 58 12.29 -3.97 4.25
N MET A 59 11.38 -4.89 3.92
CA MET A 59 11.60 -6.32 4.16
C MET A 59 12.74 -6.89 3.30
N LEU A 60 12.82 -6.49 2.03
CA LEU A 60 13.95 -6.82 1.16
C LEU A 60 15.28 -6.33 1.73
N TYR A 61 15.29 -5.12 2.27
CA TYR A 61 16.47 -4.55 2.92
C TYR A 61 16.89 -5.39 4.14
N TRP A 62 15.94 -5.76 5.01
CA TRP A 62 16.23 -6.61 6.18
C TRP A 62 16.67 -8.02 5.83
N LEU A 63 16.13 -8.63 4.78
CA LEU A 63 16.60 -9.93 4.32
C LEU A 63 18.05 -9.87 3.78
N GLY A 64 18.45 -8.71 3.23
CA GLY A 64 19.84 -8.46 2.82
C GLY A 64 20.76 -8.03 3.98
N HIS A 65 20.20 -7.45 5.04
CA HIS A 65 20.90 -6.92 6.21
C HIS A 65 20.20 -7.34 7.50
N PRO A 66 20.23 -8.64 7.87
CA PRO A 66 19.46 -9.17 9.02
C PRO A 66 19.79 -8.47 10.34
N GLU A 67 21.00 -7.93 10.50
CA GLU A 67 21.43 -7.17 11.68
C GLU A 67 20.67 -5.85 11.86
N SER A 68 20.14 -5.28 10.78
CA SER A 68 19.32 -4.07 10.80
C SER A 68 17.84 -4.36 11.07
N ALA A 69 17.45 -5.64 11.05
CA ALA A 69 16.11 -6.06 11.36
C ALA A 69 15.85 -6.01 12.88
N PRO A 70 14.59 -6.01 13.31
CA PRO A 70 14.23 -6.10 14.72
C PRO A 70 14.73 -7.39 15.34
N ILE A 71 15.17 -7.34 16.60
CA ILE A 71 15.72 -8.49 17.33
C ILE A 71 14.90 -9.79 17.17
N PRO A 72 13.55 -9.77 17.28
CA PRO A 72 12.74 -10.99 17.09
C PRO A 72 12.81 -11.56 15.67
N ALA A 73 13.10 -10.73 14.68
CA ALA A 73 13.14 -11.06 13.25
C ALA A 73 14.53 -11.47 12.76
N GLN A 74 15.61 -11.00 13.39
CA GLN A 74 16.99 -11.17 12.89
C GLN A 74 17.31 -12.64 12.60
N ASN A 75 17.08 -13.53 13.56
CA ASN A 75 17.36 -14.96 13.42
C ASN A 75 16.52 -15.67 12.35
N LEU A 76 15.32 -15.14 12.04
CA LEU A 76 14.44 -15.70 11.02
C LEU A 76 14.86 -15.23 9.62
N LEU A 77 15.31 -13.98 9.51
CA LEU A 77 15.75 -13.36 8.26
C LEU A 77 17.19 -13.71 7.90
N MET A 78 17.94 -14.35 8.80
CA MET A 78 19.24 -14.92 8.47
C MET A 78 19.08 -16.15 7.55
N PRO A 79 19.88 -16.23 6.47
CA PRO A 79 19.91 -17.39 5.59
C PRO A 79 20.49 -18.61 6.33
N ARG A 80 19.80 -19.76 6.23
CA ARG A 80 20.15 -20.99 6.97
C ARG A 80 20.93 -22.02 6.17
N PHE A 81 21.03 -21.83 4.86
CA PHE A 81 21.72 -22.75 3.96
C PHE A 81 22.93 -22.07 3.34
N SER A 82 23.84 -22.89 2.80
CA SER A 82 24.95 -22.45 1.97
C SER A 82 24.84 -23.13 0.61
N GLN A 83 25.01 -22.37 -0.48
CA GLN A 83 25.11 -22.92 -1.83
C GLN A 83 26.53 -23.42 -2.11
N ASP A 84 26.73 -24.12 -3.23
CA ASP A 84 27.99 -24.77 -3.65
C ASP A 84 29.22 -23.83 -3.67
N GLU A 85 29.01 -22.51 -3.74
CA GLU A 85 30.05 -21.48 -3.70
C GLU A 85 30.28 -20.89 -2.29
N GLY A 86 29.68 -21.47 -1.25
CA GLY A 86 29.74 -21.01 0.13
C GLY A 86 28.87 -19.79 0.43
N PHE A 87 28.07 -19.32 -0.54
CA PHE A 87 27.20 -18.17 -0.35
C PHE A 87 25.97 -18.50 0.50
N PRO A 88 25.56 -17.58 1.40
CA PRO A 88 24.36 -17.75 2.19
C PRO A 88 23.11 -17.87 1.31
N SER A 89 22.21 -18.80 1.64
CA SER A 89 20.98 -19.04 0.90
C SER A 89 19.78 -19.31 1.81
N PHE A 90 18.61 -18.92 1.30
CA PHE A 90 17.31 -19.17 1.90
C PHE A 90 16.67 -20.47 1.42
N VAL A 91 17.28 -21.14 0.43
CA VAL A 91 16.83 -22.42 -0.12
C VAL A 91 17.92 -23.46 0.06
N ASN A 92 17.52 -24.70 0.37
CA ASN A 92 18.46 -25.81 0.46
C ASN A 92 18.82 -26.36 -0.93
N GLU A 93 19.74 -27.34 -0.97
CA GLU A 93 20.17 -28.04 -2.19
C GLU A 93 19.02 -28.69 -2.98
N LYS A 94 17.90 -28.98 -2.32
CA LYS A 94 16.68 -29.55 -2.94
C LYS A 94 15.71 -28.49 -3.45
N GLY A 95 16.06 -27.20 -3.37
CA GLY A 95 15.22 -26.08 -3.77
C GLY A 95 14.09 -25.77 -2.79
N VAL A 96 14.15 -26.27 -1.55
CA VAL A 96 13.13 -26.02 -0.52
C VAL A 96 13.50 -24.78 0.28
N SER A 97 12.55 -23.85 0.34
CA SER A 97 12.61 -22.61 1.13
C SER A 97 12.74 -22.88 2.64
N GLN A 98 13.47 -22.02 3.36
CA GLN A 98 13.50 -22.02 4.82
C GLN A 98 12.20 -21.53 5.46
N PHE A 99 11.39 -20.76 4.72
CA PHE A 99 10.05 -20.33 5.12
C PHE A 99 9.03 -21.43 4.79
N SER A 100 8.19 -21.75 5.77
CA SER A 100 7.27 -22.89 5.74
C SER A 100 5.84 -22.53 6.13
N GLY A 101 5.65 -21.34 6.69
CA GLY A 101 4.36 -20.80 7.10
C GLY A 101 3.45 -20.51 5.91
N GLY A 102 2.19 -20.21 6.21
CA GLY A 102 1.17 -19.86 5.22
C GLY A 102 0.66 -18.43 5.40
N PRO A 103 -0.24 -17.96 4.52
CA PRO A 103 -0.79 -16.61 4.60
C PRO A 103 -1.56 -16.31 5.90
N LEU A 104 -2.14 -17.35 6.53
CA LEU A 104 -2.87 -17.25 7.80
C LEU A 104 -1.98 -17.42 9.04
N ALA A 105 -0.83 -18.09 8.88
CA ALA A 105 0.14 -18.37 9.94
C ALA A 105 1.54 -18.19 9.33
N PRO A 106 1.95 -16.93 9.10
CA PRO A 106 3.22 -16.66 8.43
C PRO A 106 4.40 -16.96 9.36
N ASP A 107 5.57 -17.23 8.78
CA ASP A 107 6.79 -17.41 9.58
C ASP A 107 7.16 -16.10 10.30
N PHE A 108 6.88 -14.96 9.67
CA PHE A 108 7.06 -13.64 10.25
C PHE A 108 5.84 -12.76 10.01
N GLN A 109 5.43 -12.05 11.07
CA GLN A 109 4.39 -11.03 11.01
C GLN A 109 4.78 -9.82 11.84
N LEU A 110 4.63 -8.65 11.23
CA LEU A 110 4.76 -7.37 11.90
C LEU A 110 3.55 -6.51 11.57
N SER A 111 3.12 -5.72 12.54
CA SER A 111 2.14 -4.66 12.34
C SER A 111 2.68 -3.40 12.99
N ILE A 112 2.86 -2.35 12.19
CA ILE A 112 3.29 -1.03 12.60
C ILE A 112 2.06 -0.13 12.51
N SER A 113 1.83 0.70 13.51
CA SER A 113 0.75 1.68 13.51
C SER A 113 1.28 3.04 13.92
N ARG A 114 0.77 4.11 13.31
CA ARG A 114 1.17 5.49 13.60
C ARG A 114 1.18 5.83 15.09
N ASN A 115 0.20 5.28 15.83
CA ASN A 115 -0.01 5.56 17.25
C ASN A 115 0.67 4.54 18.18
N GLN A 116 1.59 3.70 17.67
CA GLN A 116 2.38 2.84 18.55
C GLN A 116 3.20 3.71 19.51
N GLY A 117 3.03 3.45 20.80
CA GLY A 117 3.67 4.23 21.86
C GLY A 117 5.21 4.17 21.80
N PRO A 118 5.91 5.04 22.57
CA PRO A 118 7.36 5.23 22.52
C PRO A 118 8.22 4.03 23.01
N TRP A 119 7.60 2.87 23.25
CA TRP A 119 8.23 1.71 23.88
C TRP A 119 9.03 0.86 22.89
N ASP A 120 8.94 1.20 21.61
CA ASP A 120 9.80 0.66 20.57
C ASP A 120 10.33 1.79 19.68
N ALA A 121 11.33 2.50 20.21
CA ALA A 121 12.00 3.62 19.56
C ALA A 121 12.63 3.26 18.20
N SER A 122 12.81 1.96 17.91
CA SER A 122 13.34 1.50 16.63
C SER A 122 12.33 1.67 15.49
N TRP A 123 11.03 1.49 15.77
CA TRP A 123 9.95 1.58 14.78
C TRP A 123 9.48 2.98 14.47
N THR A 124 9.49 3.86 15.48
CA THR A 124 9.03 5.23 15.32
C THR A 124 9.89 5.98 14.30
N SER A 125 11.20 5.75 14.27
CA SER A 125 12.10 6.37 13.26
C SER A 125 11.83 5.90 11.82
N LEU A 126 11.60 4.59 11.61
CA LEU A 126 11.19 4.02 10.33
C LEU A 126 9.83 4.56 9.88
N TRP A 127 8.89 4.76 10.82
CA TRP A 127 7.59 5.35 10.52
C TRP A 127 7.70 6.83 10.10
N TYR A 128 8.58 7.62 10.74
CA TYR A 128 8.79 9.01 10.32
C TYR A 128 9.41 9.13 8.91
N THR A 129 10.11 8.09 8.43
CA THR A 129 10.57 8.00 7.04
C THR A 129 9.50 7.50 6.07
N LEU A 130 8.51 6.74 6.55
CA LEU A 130 7.41 6.18 5.78
C LEU A 130 6.21 7.14 5.82
N VAL A 131 6.11 7.98 4.79
CA VAL A 131 5.02 8.93 4.44
C VAL A 131 4.00 9.28 5.57
N PRO A 132 3.87 10.56 5.96
CA PRO A 132 3.03 11.01 7.08
C PRO A 132 1.50 10.86 6.89
N SER A 133 1.02 10.11 5.89
CA SER A 133 -0.41 9.88 5.59
C SER A 133 -0.87 8.43 5.82
N GLY A 134 0.03 7.48 6.09
CA GLY A 134 -0.32 6.12 6.50
C GLY A 134 -0.89 6.02 7.92
N GLU A 135 -1.75 5.04 8.19
CA GLU A 135 -2.23 4.73 9.55
C GLU A 135 -1.59 3.45 10.07
N THR A 136 -1.61 2.37 9.28
CA THR A 136 -0.97 1.11 9.62
C THR A 136 -0.23 0.49 8.43
N LEU A 137 0.80 -0.29 8.73
CA LEU A 137 1.56 -1.11 7.80
C LEU A 137 1.75 -2.50 8.43
N SER A 138 1.24 -3.54 7.79
CA SER A 138 1.45 -4.92 8.18
C SER A 138 2.34 -5.62 7.18
N LEU A 139 3.38 -6.30 7.65
CA LEU A 139 4.30 -7.09 6.85
C LEU A 139 4.16 -8.56 7.25
N LYS A 140 4.13 -9.43 6.25
CA LYS A 140 4.19 -10.88 6.43
C LYS A 140 5.23 -11.48 5.50
N LEU A 141 5.90 -12.52 5.98
CA LEU A 141 6.78 -13.37 5.20
C LEU A 141 6.44 -14.83 5.49
N TYR A 142 6.22 -15.60 4.42
CA TYR A 142 5.81 -17.00 4.50
C TYR A 142 6.32 -17.80 3.31
N ALA A 143 5.96 -19.09 3.25
CA ALA A 143 6.39 -20.01 2.20
C ALA A 143 6.11 -19.48 0.78
N PRO A 144 6.93 -19.86 -0.21
CA PRO A 144 6.68 -19.51 -1.60
C PRO A 144 5.38 -20.10 -2.11
N ILE A 145 4.60 -19.32 -2.86
CA ILE A 145 3.39 -19.80 -3.54
C ILE A 145 3.75 -20.34 -4.94
N VAL A 146 4.86 -19.86 -5.50
CA VAL A 146 5.32 -20.23 -6.85
C VAL A 146 6.58 -21.11 -6.76
N PRO A 147 6.68 -22.20 -7.55
CA PRO A 147 7.90 -23.00 -7.61
C PRO A 147 9.14 -22.17 -7.98
N GLY A 148 10.25 -22.39 -7.28
CA GLY A 148 11.51 -21.68 -7.50
C GLY A 148 11.61 -20.31 -6.81
N ALA A 149 10.55 -19.84 -6.16
CA ALA A 149 10.63 -18.71 -5.24
C ALA A 149 11.19 -19.16 -3.88
N ILE A 150 11.87 -18.25 -3.20
CA ILE A 150 12.40 -18.49 -1.86
C ILE A 150 11.38 -18.20 -0.76
N GLY A 151 10.35 -17.41 -1.05
CA GLY A 151 9.37 -16.96 -0.05
C GLY A 151 8.40 -15.96 -0.64
N THR A 152 7.29 -15.75 0.07
CA THR A 152 6.27 -14.75 -0.28
C THR A 152 6.30 -13.61 0.72
N LEU A 153 6.44 -12.38 0.22
CA LEU A 153 6.22 -11.17 0.98
C LEU A 153 4.83 -10.64 0.74
N GLU A 154 4.16 -10.24 1.81
CA GLU A 154 2.89 -9.55 1.75
C GLU A 154 2.97 -8.31 2.64
N SER A 155 2.63 -7.17 2.05
CA SER A 155 2.63 -5.88 2.72
C SER A 155 1.25 -5.26 2.57
N THR A 156 0.60 -4.97 3.68
CA THR A 156 -0.73 -4.36 3.71
C THR A 156 -0.63 -3.01 4.40
N ALA A 157 -1.03 -1.96 3.72
CA ALA A 157 -1.05 -0.62 4.27
C ALA A 157 -2.48 -0.08 4.29
N LYS A 158 -2.80 0.65 5.36
CA LYS A 158 -4.09 1.33 5.53
C LYS A 158 -3.86 2.79 5.84
N THR A 159 -4.69 3.65 5.25
CA THR A 159 -4.70 5.10 5.48
C THR A 159 -5.75 5.50 6.50
N ALA A 160 -5.64 6.73 7.02
CA ALA A 160 -6.62 7.29 7.96
C ALA A 160 -8.05 7.40 7.37
N ALA A 161 -8.19 7.34 6.05
CA ALA A 161 -9.48 7.31 5.37
C ALA A 161 -10.06 5.89 5.21
N ASP A 162 -9.51 4.90 5.91
CA ASP A 162 -9.89 3.49 5.85
C ASP A 162 -9.69 2.85 4.45
N VAL A 163 -8.83 3.44 3.62
CA VAL A 163 -8.41 2.83 2.36
C VAL A 163 -7.25 1.90 2.62
N GLN A 164 -7.42 0.62 2.26
CA GLN A 164 -6.44 -0.45 2.41
C GLN A 164 -5.91 -0.90 1.05
N LYS A 165 -4.61 -1.16 0.97
CA LYS A 165 -3.96 -1.80 -0.18
C LYS A 165 -3.03 -2.90 0.31
N THR A 166 -3.06 -4.03 -0.39
CA THR A 166 -2.14 -5.14 -0.15
C THR A 166 -1.31 -5.39 -1.39
N VAL A 167 0.00 -5.46 -1.20
CA VAL A 167 0.99 -5.81 -2.20
C VAL A 167 1.60 -7.15 -1.81
N THR A 168 1.52 -8.13 -2.71
CA THR A 168 2.19 -9.42 -2.55
C THR A 168 3.31 -9.54 -3.58
N VAL A 169 4.46 -10.08 -3.17
CA VAL A 169 5.65 -10.27 -4.02
C VAL A 169 6.27 -11.63 -3.73
N GLN A 170 6.60 -12.37 -4.78
CA GLN A 170 7.40 -13.59 -4.68
C GLN A 170 8.87 -13.21 -4.74
N LEU A 171 9.68 -13.78 -3.85
CA LEU A 171 11.11 -13.53 -3.82
C LEU A 171 11.87 -14.61 -4.57
N ILE A 172 12.92 -14.20 -5.27
CA ILE A 172 13.92 -15.11 -5.83
C ILE A 172 15.31 -14.69 -5.37
N GLN A 173 16.18 -15.68 -5.23
CA GLN A 173 17.60 -15.44 -4.98
C GLN A 173 18.35 -15.51 -6.31
N LYS A 174 19.11 -14.46 -6.64
CA LYS A 174 19.97 -14.42 -7.84
C LYS A 174 21.38 -14.02 -7.43
N GLY A 175 22.29 -14.99 -7.42
CA GLY A 175 23.62 -14.82 -6.83
C GLY A 175 23.52 -14.53 -5.33
N THR A 176 24.18 -13.47 -4.87
CA THR A 176 24.13 -13.01 -3.47
C THR A 176 22.93 -12.11 -3.16
N GLY A 177 22.16 -11.69 -4.17
CA GLY A 177 21.06 -10.74 -4.02
C GLY A 177 19.68 -11.38 -3.95
N LEU A 178 18.79 -10.75 -3.20
CA LEU A 178 17.36 -11.02 -3.20
C LEU A 178 16.63 -10.04 -4.08
N LEU A 179 15.77 -10.57 -4.95
CA LEU A 179 15.03 -9.76 -5.90
C LEU A 179 13.56 -10.18 -5.92
N PRO A 180 12.64 -9.23 -6.14
CA PRO A 180 11.27 -9.57 -6.48
C PRO A 180 11.27 -10.35 -7.81
N MET A 181 10.47 -11.40 -7.88
CA MET A 181 10.28 -12.16 -9.11
C MET A 181 9.58 -11.27 -10.13
N LYS A 182 10.05 -11.31 -11.39
CA LYS A 182 9.47 -10.49 -12.45
C LYS A 182 7.98 -10.81 -12.61
N GLY A 183 7.13 -9.79 -12.49
CA GLY A 183 5.67 -9.93 -12.65
C GLY A 183 4.92 -10.49 -11.44
N SER A 184 5.58 -10.69 -10.30
CA SER A 184 4.91 -11.20 -9.08
C SER A 184 4.25 -10.12 -8.23
N TRP A 185 4.27 -8.86 -8.68
CA TRP A 185 3.60 -7.76 -7.97
C TRP A 185 2.11 -7.92 -8.19
N HIS A 186 1.42 -8.30 -7.13
CA HIS A 186 -0.03 -8.44 -7.14
C HIS A 186 -0.62 -7.44 -6.15
N GLU A 187 -1.39 -6.51 -6.69
CA GLU A 187 -2.22 -5.60 -5.93
C GLU A 187 -3.57 -6.25 -5.67
N ARG A 188 -3.99 -6.29 -4.42
CA ARG A 188 -5.36 -6.69 -4.06
C ARG A 188 -6.12 -5.48 -3.52
N TYR A 189 -7.31 -5.29 -4.07
CA TYR A 189 -8.31 -4.36 -3.58
C TYR A 189 -9.21 -5.18 -2.65
N GLU A 190 -9.18 -4.88 -1.35
CA GLU A 190 -10.13 -5.42 -0.36
C GLU A 190 -11.22 -4.39 -0.07
#